data_AF-A0A958C626-F1
#
_entry.id   AF-A0A958C626-F1
#
_cell.length_a   1.000
_cell.length_b   1.000
_cell.length_c   1.000
_cell.angle_alpha   90.00
_cell.angle_beta   90.00
_cell.angle_gamma   90.00
#
_symmetry.space_group_name_H-M   'P 1'
#
loop_
_entity.id
_entity.type
_entity.pdbx_description
1 polymer ?
#
loop_
_entity_poly.entity_id
_entity_poly.type
_entity_poly.pdbx_seq_one_letter_code
_entity_poly.pdbx_strand_id
1 'polypeptide(L)'
;MRLTTLRAGVSSPYTNLQNLSYTYDAVGNVASIVDGVNASQRQCFGYDALDRLTNAFTGNSGCTAYTTGGTGPYNHTYVYDAIGNLTSYA
;
A
#
# COMPACT_ATOMS: atom_id res chain seq x y z
N MET A 1 -10.12 -16.81 0.20
CA MET A 1 -9.43 -16.32 -1.02
C MET A 1 -9.51 -14.78 -1.00
N ARG A 2 -8.43 -14.05 -1.32
CA ARG A 2 -8.40 -12.56 -1.33
C ARG A 2 -8.13 -12.04 -2.74
N LEU A 3 -8.58 -10.81 -3.02
CA LEU A 3 -8.38 -10.16 -4.32
C LEU A 3 -6.91 -9.82 -4.52
N THR A 4 -6.22 -10.43 -5.48
CA THR A 4 -4.80 -10.13 -5.73
C THR A 4 -4.57 -9.13 -6.86
N THR A 5 -5.56 -8.95 -7.74
CA THR A 5 -5.44 -8.06 -8.89
C THR A 5 -6.77 -7.38 -9.23
N LEU A 6 -6.73 -6.08 -9.54
CA LEU A 6 -7.83 -5.33 -10.12
C LEU A 6 -7.35 -4.68 -11.42
N ARG A 7 -8.04 -4.96 -12.53
CA ARG A 7 -7.68 -4.48 -13.86
C ARG A 7 -8.87 -3.75 -14.48
N ALA A 8 -8.61 -2.57 -15.02
CA ALA A 8 -9.58 -1.83 -15.82
C ALA A 8 -8.89 -1.26 -17.07
N GLY A 9 -9.59 -1.34 -18.19
CA GLY A 9 -9.08 -0.89 -19.49
C GLY A 9 -10.16 -0.95 -20.56
N VAL A 10 -9.85 -0.41 -21.73
CA VAL A 10 -10.80 -0.33 -22.86
C VAL A 10 -10.57 -1.42 -23.91
N SER A 11 -9.45 -2.12 -23.85
CA SER A 11 -9.11 -3.22 -24.76
C SER A 11 -8.40 -4.32 -23.99
N SER A 12 -8.59 -5.58 -24.42
CA SER A 12 -7.92 -6.74 -23.83
C SER A 12 -6.40 -6.56 -23.86
N PRO A 13 -5.66 -6.80 -22.75
CA PRO A 13 -6.06 -7.52 -21.52
C PRO A 13 -6.66 -6.64 -20.40
N TYR A 14 -7.12 -5.43 -20.73
CA TYR A 14 -7.78 -4.47 -19.84
C TYR A 14 -6.90 -3.92 -18.71
N THR A 15 -5.62 -3.68 -19.00
CA THR A 15 -4.64 -3.17 -18.01
C THR A 15 -4.24 -1.72 -18.24
N ASN A 16 -4.81 -1.04 -19.23
CA ASN A 16 -4.29 0.23 -19.74
C ASN A 16 -4.87 1.49 -19.06
N LEU A 17 -5.86 1.33 -18.17
CA LEU A 17 -6.37 2.43 -17.33
C LEU A 17 -6.05 2.21 -15.84
N GLN A 18 -6.13 0.96 -15.36
CA GLN A 18 -5.80 0.58 -14.00
C GLN A 18 -5.27 -0.85 -13.97
N ASN A 19 -4.18 -1.11 -13.24
CA ASN A 19 -3.67 -2.47 -13.05
C ASN A 19 -3.11 -2.63 -11.63
N LEU A 20 -3.99 -2.69 -10.63
CA LEU A 20 -3.58 -2.82 -9.23
C LEU A 20 -3.23 -4.26 -8.89
N SER A 21 -2.07 -4.45 -8.26
CA SER A 21 -1.67 -5.71 -7.62
C SER A 21 -1.63 -5.50 -6.11
N TYR A 22 -2.25 -6.42 -5.37
CA TYR A 22 -2.34 -6.40 -3.92
C TYR A 22 -1.51 -7.53 -3.32
N THR A 23 -0.76 -7.22 -2.28
CA THR A 23 -0.19 -8.24 -1.38
C THR A 23 -0.81 -8.13 0.00
N TYR A 24 -0.76 -9.22 0.74
CA TYR A 24 -1.31 -9.32 2.08
C TYR A 24 -0.28 -9.89 3.03
N ASP A 25 -0.31 -9.47 4.29
CA ASP A 25 0.39 -10.18 5.35
C ASP A 25 -0.31 -11.52 5.70
N ALA A 26 0.24 -12.24 6.68
CA ALA A 26 -0.23 -13.57 7.05
C ALA A 26 -1.66 -13.58 7.59
N VAL A 27 -2.10 -12.51 8.24
CA VAL A 27 -3.43 -12.40 8.85
C VAL A 27 -4.44 -11.77 7.89
N GLY A 28 -3.96 -10.92 6.98
CA GLY A 28 -4.73 -10.39 5.87
C GLY A 28 -4.79 -8.92 5.64
N ASN A 29 -3.97 -8.15 6.34
CA ASN A 29 -3.89 -6.74 6.07
C ASN A 29 -3.21 -6.53 4.73
N VAL A 30 -3.59 -5.47 4.01
CA VAL A 30 -2.98 -5.14 2.72
C VAL A 30 -1.55 -4.68 2.98
N ALA A 31 -0.55 -5.45 2.56
CA ALA A 31 0.85 -5.09 2.78
C ALA A 31 1.40 -4.16 1.69
N SER A 32 0.91 -4.30 0.45
CA SER A 32 1.27 -3.38 -0.64
C SER A 32 0.21 -3.29 -1.73
N ILE A 33 0.19 -2.14 -2.39
CA ILE A 33 -0.58 -1.88 -3.62
C ILE A 33 0.38 -1.33 -4.67
N VAL A 34 0.41 -1.95 -5.84
CA VAL A 34 1.22 -1.52 -6.98
C VAL A 34 0.32 -1.30 -8.17
N ASP A 35 0.39 -0.13 -8.79
CA ASP A 35 -0.26 0.10 -10.08
C ASP A 35 0.70 -0.25 -11.22
N GLY A 36 0.39 -1.27 -12.01
CA GLY A 36 1.18 -1.64 -13.19
C GLY A 36 1.13 -0.60 -14.32
N VAL A 37 0.17 0.34 -14.29
CA VAL A 37 0.15 1.51 -15.20
C VAL A 37 1.17 2.56 -14.76
N ASN A 38 1.35 2.73 -13.45
CA ASN A 38 2.35 3.62 -12.85
C ASN A 38 3.18 2.87 -11.80
N ALA A 39 4.05 1.98 -12.28
CA ALA A 39 4.79 1.06 -11.41
C ALA A 39 5.75 1.77 -10.43
N SER A 40 6.06 3.04 -10.68
CA SER A 40 6.86 3.90 -9.81
C SER A 40 6.11 4.29 -8.52
N GLN A 41 4.79 4.12 -8.47
CA GLN A 41 3.97 4.41 -7.31
C GLN A 41 3.54 3.11 -6.62
N ARG A 42 4.44 2.60 -5.76
CA ARG A 42 4.16 1.47 -4.87
C ARG A 42 3.81 1.98 -3.49
N GLN A 43 2.64 1.61 -3.02
CA GLN A 43 2.18 1.91 -1.68
C GLN A 43 2.47 0.72 -0.78
N CYS A 44 3.12 0.97 0.35
CA CYS A 44 3.50 -0.02 1.34
C CYS A 44 2.86 0.32 2.67
N PHE A 45 2.40 -0.70 3.39
CA PHE A 45 1.68 -0.53 4.65
C PHE A 45 2.24 -1.48 5.72
N GLY A 46 2.39 -0.95 6.93
CA GLY A 46 2.78 -1.71 8.11
C GLY A 46 1.70 -1.64 9.18
N TYR A 47 1.61 -2.70 9.99
CA TYR A 47 0.57 -2.86 10.99
C TYR A 47 1.18 -3.24 12.34
N ASP A 48 0.51 -2.87 13.43
CA ASP A 48 0.81 -3.42 14.76
C ASP A 48 0.06 -4.74 15.00
N ALA A 49 0.27 -5.35 16.18
CA ALA A 49 -0.35 -6.62 16.54
C ALA A 49 -1.88 -6.56 16.70
N LEU A 50 -2.49 -5.37 16.63
CA LEU A 50 -3.94 -5.16 16.68
C LEU A 50 -4.51 -4.80 15.30
N ASP A 51 -3.76 -5.06 14.23
CA ASP A 51 -4.12 -4.76 12.84
C ASP A 51 -4.35 -3.26 12.56
N ARG A 52 -3.74 -2.38 13.36
CA ARG A 52 -3.80 -0.92 13.15
C ARG A 52 -2.62 -0.47 12.30
N LEU A 53 -2.86 0.42 11.34
CA LEU A 53 -1.85 0.95 10.43
C LEU A 53 -0.80 1.73 11.20
N THR A 54 0.48 1.34 11.18
CA THR A 54 1.57 2.07 11.83
C THR A 54 2.40 2.89 10.86
N ASN A 55 2.42 2.52 9.59
CA ASN A 55 3.05 3.30 8.53
C ASN A 55 2.38 3.08 7.18
N ALA A 56 2.39 4.12 6.36
CA ALA A 56 2.00 4.05 4.95
C ALA A 56 2.97 4.91 4.16
N PHE A 57 3.61 4.35 3.14
CA PHE A 57 4.62 5.09 2.39
C PHE A 57 4.77 4.64 0.94
N THR A 58 5.31 5.53 0.12
CA THR A 58 5.79 5.20 -1.22
C THR A 58 7.10 4.44 -1.12
N GLY A 59 7.11 3.14 -1.44
CA GLY A 59 8.22 2.23 -1.09
C GLY A 59 8.95 1.58 -2.27
N ASN A 60 10.10 0.99 -1.96
CA ASN A 60 10.83 0.11 -2.88
C ASN A 60 10.09 -1.22 -3.09
N SER A 61 10.58 -2.07 -4.03
CA SER A 61 9.95 -3.35 -4.37
C SER A 61 9.66 -4.27 -3.18
N GLY A 62 10.50 -4.23 -2.14
CA GLY A 62 10.35 -5.05 -0.93
C GLY A 62 9.55 -4.40 0.20
N CYS A 63 9.04 -3.18 0.02
CA CYS A 63 8.43 -2.40 1.10
C CYS A 63 9.31 -2.29 2.36
N THR A 64 10.63 -2.15 2.17
CA THR A 64 11.62 -2.06 3.25
C THR A 64 12.17 -0.65 3.45
N ALA A 65 11.91 0.27 2.52
CA ALA A 65 12.37 1.65 2.59
C ALA A 65 11.47 2.57 1.78
N TYR A 66 11.30 3.81 2.27
CA TYR A 66 10.69 4.91 1.55
C TYR A 66 11.51 5.30 0.31
N THR A 67 10.81 5.70 -0.75
CA THR A 67 11.37 6.18 -2.01
C THR A 67 10.57 7.37 -2.53
N THR A 68 11.21 8.27 -3.27
CA THR A 68 10.57 9.42 -3.93
C THR A 68 10.06 9.07 -5.34
N GLY A 69 9.68 7.82 -5.57
CA GLY A 69 9.22 7.32 -6.88
C GLY A 69 7.81 7.78 -7.23
N GLY A 70 7.54 7.97 -8.52
CA GLY A 70 6.21 8.30 -9.02
C GLY A 70 5.74 9.71 -8.68
N THR A 71 4.42 9.94 -8.80
CA THR A 71 3.80 11.24 -8.54
C THR A 71 3.25 11.28 -7.11
N GLY A 72 3.61 12.31 -6.35
CA GLY A 72 3.12 12.51 -4.99
C GLY A 72 3.63 11.45 -4.00
N PRO A 73 4.96 11.28 -3.85
CA PRO A 73 5.49 10.37 -2.85
C PRO A 73 5.12 10.85 -1.45
N TYR A 74 4.86 9.91 -0.55
CA TYR A 74 4.51 10.17 0.83
C TYR A 74 5.20 9.18 1.77
N ASN A 75 5.35 9.56 3.03
CA ASN A 75 5.91 8.71 4.07
C ASN A 75 5.26 9.04 5.40
N HIS A 76 4.21 8.31 5.74
CA HIS A 76 3.39 8.55 6.92
C HIS A 76 3.61 7.53 8.02
N THR A 77 3.62 8.02 9.26
CA THR A 77 3.68 7.20 10.48
C THR A 77 2.49 7.52 11.38
N TYR A 78 1.96 6.48 12.04
CA TYR A 78 0.80 6.57 12.91
C TYR A 78 1.14 5.96 14.27
N VAL A 79 0.76 6.67 15.34
CA VAL A 79 0.94 6.20 16.73
C VAL A 79 -0.39 6.21 17.44
N TYR A 80 -0.67 5.14 18.17
CA TYR A 80 -1.90 4.99 18.94
C TYR A 80 -1.61 4.86 20.43
N ASP A 81 -2.54 5.34 21.25
CA ASP A 81 -2.57 4.96 22.66
C ASP A 81 -3.10 3.52 22.86
N ALA A 82 -3.14 3.11 24.13
CA ALA A 82 -3.56 1.77 24.52
C ALA A 82 -5.03 1.44 24.22
N ILE A 83 -5.90 2.46 24.11
CA ILE A 83 -7.32 2.27 23.83
C ILE A 83 -7.68 2.53 22.36
N GLY A 84 -6.70 2.90 21.54
CA GLY A 84 -6.83 3.00 20.09
C GLY A 84 -7.00 4.41 19.54
N ASN A 85 -6.85 5.46 20.36
CA ASN A 85 -6.86 6.82 19.82
C ASN A 85 -5.56 7.08 19.08
N LEU A 86 -5.65 7.70 17.89
CA LEU A 86 -4.48 8.19 17.16
C LEU A 86 -3.90 9.40 17.89
N THR A 87 -2.68 9.26 18.40
CA THR A 87 -1.97 10.30 19.17
C THR A 87 -0.91 11.03 18.34
N SER A 88 -0.46 10.45 17.23
CA SER A 88 0.47 11.11 16.31
C SER A 88 0.23 10.70 14.86
N TYR A 89 0.41 11.67 13.97
CA TYR A 89 0.48 11.52 12.53
C TYR A 89 1.59 12.43 12.01
N ALA A 90 2.54 11.85 11.27
CA ALA A 90 3.64 12.55 10.61
C ALA A 90 3.75 12.03 9.18
#